data_AF-A0A257I1P1-F1
#
_entry.id   AF-A0A257I1P1-F1
#
_cell.length_a   1.000
_cell.length_b   1.000
_cell.length_c   1.000
_cell.angle_alpha   90.00
_cell.angle_beta   90.00
_cell.angle_gamma   90.00
#
_symmetry.space_group_name_H-M   'P 1'
#
loop_
_entity.id
_entity.type
_entity.pdbx_description
1 polymer ?
#
loop_
_entity_poly.entity_id
_entity_poly.type
_entity_poly.pdbx_seq_one_letter_code
_entity_poly.pdbx_strand_id
1 'polypeptide(L)'
;MFFGKLIQYLFLVFIGFLLILLVSIILETPATPQGEYHYSSFLRNNYGITAAILYLIAGLAVGYLMELKPWLAGICLILIFPLTALYEATIYTGSHNLIPFEFLFFLLYALPSLAGAYLGKWLSDRAEKTN
;
A
#
# COMPACT_ATOMS: atom_id res chain seq x y z
N MET A 1 -17.60 -10.50 -14.91
CA MET A 1 -16.17 -10.11 -15.08
C MET A 1 -15.77 -8.91 -14.22
N PHE A 2 -16.56 -7.83 -14.13
CA PHE A 2 -16.24 -6.63 -13.33
C PHE A 2 -16.15 -6.90 -11.81
N PHE A 3 -17.09 -7.67 -11.25
CA PHE A 3 -17.10 -8.03 -9.82
C PHE A 3 -15.83 -8.78 -9.37
N GLY A 4 -15.27 -9.64 -10.22
CA GLY A 4 -14.03 -10.36 -9.91
C GLY A 4 -12.84 -9.41 -9.72
N LYS A 5 -12.70 -8.41 -10.60
CA LYS A 5 -11.62 -7.43 -10.51
C LYS A 5 -11.78 -6.50 -9.31
N LEU A 6 -13.00 -6.09 -8.97
CA LEU A 6 -13.25 -5.29 -7.77
C LEU A 6 -12.83 -6.04 -6.50
N ILE A 7 -13.21 -7.31 -6.36
CA ILE A 7 -12.82 -8.14 -5.22
C ILE A 7 -11.29 -8.26 -5.14
N GLN A 8 -10.61 -8.43 -6.28
CA GLN A 8 -9.15 -8.46 -6.32
C GLN A 8 -8.54 -7.15 -5.81
N TYR A 9 -9.04 -5.98 -6.25
CA TYR A 9 -8.54 -4.70 -5.75
C TYR A 9 -8.77 -4.50 -4.24
N LEU A 10 -9.94 -4.89 -3.73
CA LEU A 10 -10.22 -4.85 -2.29
C LEU A 10 -9.29 -5.78 -1.51
N PHE A 11 -9.02 -6.97 -2.06
CA PHE A 11 -8.07 -7.91 -1.48
C PHE A 11 -6.65 -7.33 -1.42
N LEU A 12 -6.22 -6.56 -2.43
CA LEU A 12 -4.91 -5.90 -2.40
C LEU A 12 -4.78 -4.87 -1.27
N VAL A 13 -5.86 -4.18 -0.88
CA VAL A 13 -5.84 -3.29 0.30
C VAL A 13 -5.55 -4.09 1.56
N PHE A 14 -6.18 -5.26 1.71
CA PHE A 14 -5.92 -6.17 2.83
C PHE A 14 -4.48 -6.71 2.81
N ILE A 15 -3.96 -7.08 1.63
CA ILE A 15 -2.55 -7.49 1.49
C ILE A 15 -1.60 -6.37 1.90
N GLY A 16 -1.84 -5.12 1.49
CA GLY A 16 -1.07 -3.96 1.93
C GLY A 16 -0.99 -3.84 3.44
N PHE A 17 -2.13 -3.97 4.12
CA PHE A 17 -2.19 -4.00 5.58
C PHE A 17 -1.38 -5.16 6.18
N LEU A 18 -1.48 -6.38 5.62
CA LEU A 18 -0.66 -7.50 6.10
C LEU A 18 0.85 -7.27 5.89
N LEU A 19 1.25 -6.61 4.80
CA LEU A 19 2.66 -6.31 4.56
C LEU A 19 3.21 -5.36 5.61
N ILE A 20 2.47 -4.32 6.02
CA ILE A 20 2.97 -3.41 7.04
C ILE A 20 3.02 -4.07 8.42
N LEU A 21 2.08 -4.98 8.73
CA LEU A 21 2.16 -5.81 9.94
C LEU A 21 3.39 -6.74 9.92
N LEU A 22 3.68 -7.35 8.78
CA LEU A 22 4.87 -8.17 8.59
C LEU A 22 6.14 -7.36 8.83
N VAL A 23 6.21 -6.11 8.34
CA VAL A 23 7.34 -5.22 8.62
C VAL A 23 7.48 -4.95 10.12
N SER A 24 6.37 -4.69 10.81
CA SER A 24 6.39 -4.48 12.27
C SER A 24 6.91 -5.67 13.04
N ILE A 25 6.60 -6.89 12.59
CA ILE A 25 7.12 -8.12 13.18
C ILE A 25 8.62 -8.26 12.89
N ILE A 26 9.04 -8.04 11.64
CA ILE A 26 10.46 -8.16 11.22
C ILE A 26 11.35 -7.14 11.95
N LEU A 27 10.87 -5.92 12.14
CA LEU A 27 11.64 -4.82 12.73
C LEU A 27 11.39 -4.66 14.23
N GLU A 28 10.56 -5.51 14.83
CA GLU A 28 10.16 -5.43 16.25
C GLU A 28 9.75 -4.00 16.65
N THR A 29 8.98 -3.34 15.78
CA THR A 29 8.65 -1.92 15.96
C THR A 29 7.80 -1.73 17.22
N PRO A 30 8.17 -0.81 18.12
CA PRO A 30 7.46 -0.63 19.38
C PRO A 30 6.03 -0.16 19.13
N ALA A 31 5.12 -0.54 20.04
CA ALA A 31 3.76 -0.04 20.03
C ALA A 31 3.75 1.49 20.12
N THR A 32 2.90 2.12 19.33
CA THR A 32 2.69 3.56 19.40
C THR A 32 1.85 3.89 20.63
N PRO A 33 2.18 4.95 21.39
CA PRO A 33 1.33 5.41 22.47
C PRO A 33 -0.09 5.70 21.99
N GLN A 34 -1.08 5.52 22.87
CA GLN A 34 -2.45 5.94 22.58
C GLN A 34 -2.52 7.46 22.43
N GLY A 35 -3.28 7.94 21.46
CA GLY A 35 -3.43 9.36 21.19
C GLY A 35 -3.92 9.67 19.78
N GLU A 36 -3.86 10.95 19.43
CA GLU A 36 -4.43 11.53 18.20
C GLU A 36 -3.92 10.91 16.89
N TYR A 37 -2.68 10.43 16.88
CA TYR A 37 -2.01 9.88 15.69
C TYR A 37 -1.56 8.43 15.90
N HIS A 38 -2.26 7.68 16.75
CA HIS A 38 -1.85 6.33 17.17
C HIS A 38 -1.60 5.38 15.97
N TYR A 39 -2.54 5.32 15.04
CA TYR A 39 -2.53 4.42 13.88
C TYR A 39 -1.65 4.99 12.76
N SER A 40 -1.75 6.28 12.43
CA SER A 40 -0.87 6.89 11.42
C SER A 40 0.61 6.83 11.82
N SER A 41 0.91 7.00 13.12
CA SER A 41 2.28 6.85 13.61
C SER A 41 2.75 5.40 13.50
N PHE A 42 1.88 4.42 13.75
CA PHE A 42 2.23 3.01 13.58
C PHE A 42 2.61 2.72 12.12
N LEU A 43 1.76 3.16 11.17
CA LEU A 43 2.02 2.98 9.75
C LEU A 43 3.31 3.68 9.31
N ARG A 44 3.51 4.93 9.72
CA ARG A 44 4.71 5.73 9.36
C ARG A 44 5.98 5.11 9.92
N ASN A 45 5.99 4.68 11.18
CA ASN A 45 7.17 4.10 11.81
C ASN A 45 7.60 2.78 11.15
N ASN A 46 6.64 2.06 10.57
CA ASN A 46 6.88 0.83 9.83
C ASN A 46 7.19 1.08 8.35
N TYR A 47 6.99 2.28 7.81
CA TYR A 47 7.20 2.57 6.38
C TYR A 47 8.64 3.02 6.07
N GLY A 48 9.59 2.11 6.25
CA GLY A 48 11.00 2.28 5.90
C GLY A 48 11.43 1.53 4.63
N ILE A 49 12.74 1.31 4.48
CA ILE A 49 13.33 0.60 3.34
C ILE A 49 12.77 -0.83 3.23
N THR A 50 12.63 -1.54 4.36
CA THR A 50 12.07 -2.89 4.40
C THR A 50 10.65 -2.93 3.84
N ALA A 51 9.79 -1.98 4.24
CA ALA A 51 8.47 -1.86 3.66
C ALA A 51 8.54 -1.60 2.15
N ALA A 52 9.33 -0.61 1.72
CA ALA A 52 9.47 -0.28 0.30
C ALA A 52 9.86 -1.51 -0.55
N ILE A 53 10.79 -2.34 -0.07
CA ILE A 53 11.18 -3.60 -0.74
C ILE A 53 10.01 -4.60 -0.79
N LEU A 54 9.32 -4.83 0.32
CA LEU A 54 8.20 -5.77 0.34
C LEU A 54 7.04 -5.30 -0.54
N TYR A 55 6.73 -4.02 -0.54
CA TYR A 55 5.71 -3.42 -1.41
C TYR A 55 6.11 -3.46 -2.89
N LEU A 56 7.40 -3.30 -3.21
CA LEU A 56 7.93 -3.51 -4.56
C LEU A 56 7.74 -4.96 -5.03
N ILE A 57 8.11 -5.93 -4.20
CA ILE A 57 7.97 -7.36 -4.50
C ILE A 57 6.49 -7.73 -4.67
N ALA A 58 5.63 -7.27 -3.76
CA ALA A 58 4.19 -7.51 -3.86
C ALA A 58 3.59 -6.87 -5.12
N GLY A 59 3.97 -5.64 -5.44
CA GLY A 59 3.61 -4.98 -6.69
C GLY A 59 4.04 -5.81 -7.90
N LEU A 60 5.29 -6.28 -7.93
CA LEU A 60 5.83 -7.11 -9.02
C LEU A 60 5.04 -8.41 -9.18
N ALA A 61 4.77 -9.12 -8.09
CA ALA A 61 3.99 -10.35 -8.11
C ALA A 61 2.56 -10.08 -8.66
N VAL A 62 1.90 -9.03 -8.18
CA VAL A 62 0.57 -8.64 -8.63
C VAL A 62 0.57 -8.28 -10.11
N GLY A 63 1.52 -7.46 -10.56
CA GLY A 63 1.63 -7.06 -11.96
C GLY A 63 1.92 -8.22 -12.91
N TYR A 64 2.68 -9.22 -12.44
CA TYR A 64 3.04 -10.40 -13.24
C TYR A 64 1.92 -11.45 -13.28
N LEU A 65 1.24 -11.68 -12.15
CA LEU A 65 0.28 -12.78 -11.99
C LEU A 65 -1.17 -12.37 -12.23
N MET A 66 -1.50 -11.09 -12.16
CA MET A 66 -2.89 -10.62 -12.21
C MET A 66 -3.15 -9.70 -13.41
N GLU A 67 -4.29 -9.92 -14.08
CA GLU A 67 -4.76 -9.06 -15.18
C GLU A 67 -5.44 -7.77 -14.69
N LEU A 68 -4.73 -7.00 -13.86
CA LEU A 68 -5.21 -5.74 -13.30
C LEU A 68 -4.50 -4.54 -13.94
N LYS A 69 -5.14 -3.36 -13.87
CA LYS A 69 -4.48 -2.09 -14.21
C LYS A 69 -3.33 -1.84 -13.20
N PRO A 70 -2.06 -1.73 -13.63
CA PRO A 70 -0.92 -1.67 -12.71
C PRO A 70 -0.97 -0.50 -11.75
N TRP A 71 -1.34 0.69 -12.24
CA TRP A 71 -1.41 1.89 -11.39
C TRP A 71 -2.43 1.74 -10.26
N LEU A 72 -3.60 1.16 -10.55
CA LEU A 72 -4.65 0.98 -9.56
C LEU A 72 -4.26 -0.11 -8.56
N ALA A 73 -3.63 -1.19 -9.02
CA ALA A 73 -3.13 -2.25 -8.15
C ALA A 73 -2.06 -1.73 -7.16
N GLY A 74 -1.11 -0.93 -7.64
CA GLY A 74 -0.09 -0.30 -6.80
C GLY A 74 -0.68 0.66 -5.75
N ILE A 75 -1.67 1.46 -6.13
CA ILE A 75 -2.39 2.34 -5.20
C ILE A 75 -3.19 1.52 -4.17
N CYS A 76 -3.89 0.47 -4.58
CA CYS A 76 -4.65 -0.38 -3.65
C CYS A 76 -3.77 -0.96 -2.55
N LEU A 77 -2.53 -1.37 -2.88
CA LEU A 77 -1.59 -1.87 -1.87
C LEU A 77 -1.31 -0.83 -0.78
N ILE A 78 -1.23 0.47 -1.09
CA ILE A 78 -0.92 1.51 -0.08
C ILE A 78 -2.14 2.22 0.47
N LEU A 79 -3.36 1.81 0.10
CA LEU A 79 -4.58 2.55 0.44
C LEU A 79 -4.85 2.59 1.95
N ILE A 80 -4.23 1.71 2.73
CA ILE A 80 -4.33 1.73 4.19
C ILE A 80 -3.87 3.06 4.80
N PHE A 81 -2.87 3.73 4.22
CA PHE A 81 -2.36 5.01 4.72
C PHE A 81 -3.41 6.13 4.71
N PRO A 82 -3.99 6.52 3.55
CA PRO A 82 -5.04 7.52 3.52
C PRO A 82 -6.30 7.08 4.26
N LEU A 83 -6.64 5.79 4.27
CA LEU A 83 -7.80 5.29 5.02
C LEU A 83 -7.63 5.48 6.53
N THR A 84 -6.44 5.22 7.05
CA THR A 84 -6.13 5.44 8.46
C THR A 84 -6.15 6.92 8.83
N ALA A 85 -5.57 7.80 8.00
CA ALA A 85 -5.62 9.24 8.23
C ALA A 85 -7.07 9.77 8.25
N LEU A 86 -7.91 9.31 7.31
CA LEU A 86 -9.33 9.67 7.30
C LEU A 86 -10.07 9.17 8.55
N TYR A 87 -9.79 7.94 8.98
CA TYR A 87 -10.37 7.38 10.21
C TYR A 87 -9.99 8.21 11.44
N GLU A 88 -8.71 8.53 11.61
CA GLU A 88 -8.24 9.36 12.73
C GLU A 88 -8.85 10.77 12.70
N ALA A 89 -8.97 11.38 11.52
CA ALA A 89 -9.64 12.68 11.34
C ALA A 89 -11.12 12.67 11.78
N THR A 90 -11.81 11.52 11.75
CA THR A 90 -13.18 11.41 12.27
C THR A 90 -13.27 11.35 13.79
N ILE A 91 -12.18 10.95 14.47
CA ILE A 91 -12.13 10.78 15.93
C ILE A 91 -11.55 12.02 16.59
N TYR A 92 -10.50 12.60 15.99
CA TYR A 92 -9.78 13.73 16.56
C TYR A 92 -9.87 14.93 15.62
N THR A 93 -10.70 15.91 15.99
CA THR A 93 -11.01 17.10 15.18
C THR A 93 -9.83 18.03 14.93
N GLY A 94 -8.72 17.87 15.65
CA GLY A 94 -7.47 18.62 15.46
C GLY A 94 -6.42 17.87 14.62
N SER A 95 -6.70 16.62 14.26
CA SER A 95 -5.77 15.74 13.56
C SER A 95 -5.89 15.93 12.06
N HIS A 96 -4.80 15.68 11.33
CA HIS A 96 -4.84 15.60 9.87
C HIS A 96 -5.41 16.87 9.19
N ASN A 97 -5.04 18.05 9.70
CA ASN A 97 -5.51 19.33 9.12
C ASN A 97 -4.95 19.61 7.71
N LEU A 98 -4.03 18.75 7.23
CA LEU A 98 -3.33 18.88 5.97
C LEU A 98 -3.61 17.69 5.03
N ILE A 99 -4.78 17.04 5.14
CA ILE A 99 -5.18 15.87 4.33
C ILE A 99 -4.76 15.98 2.85
N PRO A 100 -4.99 17.10 2.13
CA PRO A 100 -4.55 17.19 0.74
C PRO A 100 -3.03 17.00 0.55
N PHE A 101 -2.21 17.54 1.44
CA PHE A 101 -0.75 17.39 1.42
C PHE A 101 -0.32 16.01 1.92
N GLU A 102 -0.98 15.46 2.93
CA GLU A 102 -0.70 14.11 3.44
C GLU A 102 -0.96 13.05 2.36
N PHE A 103 -2.00 13.23 1.55
CA PHE A 103 -2.30 12.34 0.43
C PHE A 103 -1.19 12.37 -0.63
N LEU A 104 -0.56 13.53 -0.84
CA LEU A 104 0.61 13.62 -1.72
C LEU A 104 1.78 12.79 -1.18
N PHE A 105 2.03 12.82 0.14
CA PHE A 105 3.05 11.96 0.75
C PHE A 105 2.69 10.48 0.65
N PHE A 106 1.42 10.11 0.80
CA PHE A 106 0.98 8.71 0.61
C PHE A 106 1.13 8.25 -0.84
N LEU A 107 0.99 9.15 -1.83
CA LEU A 107 1.32 8.84 -3.22
C LEU A 107 2.82 8.60 -3.41
N LEU A 108 3.69 9.28 -2.68
CA LEU A 108 5.12 8.97 -2.68
C LEU A 108 5.39 7.59 -2.07
N TYR A 109 4.64 7.21 -1.04
CA TYR A 109 4.69 5.85 -0.50
C TYR A 109 4.22 4.81 -1.52
N ALA A 110 3.35 5.15 -2.47
CA ALA A 110 2.94 4.24 -3.54
C ALA A 110 4.06 3.90 -4.54
N LEU A 111 5.15 4.68 -4.60
CA LEU A 111 6.16 4.52 -5.66
C LEU A 111 6.74 3.10 -5.76
N PRO A 112 7.11 2.40 -4.66
CA PRO A 112 7.61 1.03 -4.76
C PRO A 112 6.57 0.04 -5.29
N SER A 113 5.34 0.08 -4.78
CA SER A 113 4.29 -0.84 -5.26
C SER A 113 3.88 -0.56 -6.70
N LEU A 114 3.83 0.71 -7.10
CA LEU A 114 3.60 1.12 -8.49
C LEU A 114 4.72 0.62 -9.41
N ALA A 115 5.98 0.88 -9.06
CA ALA A 115 7.13 0.44 -9.84
C ALA A 115 7.12 -1.09 -10.02
N GLY A 116 6.84 -1.82 -8.94
CA GLY A 116 6.68 -3.27 -8.95
C GLY A 116 5.58 -3.70 -9.92
N ALA A 117 4.37 -3.15 -9.77
CA ALA A 117 3.22 -3.51 -10.61
C ALA A 117 3.46 -3.27 -12.10
N TYR A 118 4.09 -2.14 -12.46
CA TYR A 118 4.45 -1.86 -13.85
C TYR A 118 5.53 -2.82 -14.37
N LEU A 119 6.57 -3.09 -13.58
CA LEU A 119 7.64 -4.01 -13.96
C LEU A 119 7.12 -5.44 -14.14
N GLY A 120 6.31 -5.92 -13.19
CA GLY A 120 5.67 -7.24 -13.26
C GLY A 120 4.80 -7.39 -14.50
N LYS A 121 3.97 -6.37 -14.81
CA LYS A 121 3.12 -6.39 -16.00
C LYS A 121 3.94 -6.44 -17.28
N TRP A 122 4.99 -5.62 -17.36
CA TRP A 122 5.90 -5.60 -18.51
C TRP A 122 6.61 -6.95 -18.71
N LEU A 123 6.98 -7.65 -17.63
CA LEU A 123 7.57 -8.99 -17.69
C LEU A 123 6.56 -10.03 -18.20
N SER A 124 5.34 -10.03 -17.66
CA SER A 124 4.25 -10.92 -18.09
C SER A 124 3.95 -10.76 -19.58
N ASP A 125 3.83 -9.52 -20.06
CA ASP A 125 3.59 -9.20 -21.48
C ASP A 125 4.68 -9.69 -22.42
N ARG A 126 5.91 -9.85 -21.93
CA ARG A 126 7.02 -10.38 -22.72
C ARG A 126 7.02 -11.90 -22.74
N ALA A 127 6.73 -12.53 -21.60
CA ALA A 127 6.66 -13.98 -21.49
C ALA A 127 5.56 -14.57 -22.39
N GLU A 128 4.41 -13.88 -22.50
CA GLU A 128 3.32 -14.30 -23.39
C GLU A 128 3.69 -14.21 -24.88
N LYS A 129 4.51 -13.24 -25.28
CA LYS A 129 4.94 -13.07 -26.69
C LYS A 129 5.97 -14.09 -27.15
N THR A 130 6.64 -14.75 -26.21
CA THR A 130 7.66 -15.77 -26.51
C THR A 130 7.13 -17.20 -26.55
N ASN A 131 5.86 -17.40 -26.17
CA ASN A 131 5.16 -18.68 -26.24
C ASN A 131 4.22 -18.71 -27.46
#